data_AF-A0A4U0P2I3-F1
#
_entry.id   AF-A0A4U0P2I3-F1
#
_cell.length_a   1.000
_cell.length_b   1.000
_cell.length_c   1.000
_cell.angle_alpha   90.00
_cell.angle_beta   90.00
_cell.angle_gamma   90.00
#
_symmetry.space_group_name_H-M   'P 1'
#
loop_
_entity.id
_entity.type
_entity.pdbx_description
1 polymer ?
#
loop_
_entity_poly.entity_id
_entity_poly.type
_entity_poly.pdbx_seq_one_letter_code
_entity_poly.pdbx_strand_id
1 'polypeptide(L)'
;MKAKTDSTYLKKSIFTFRLYGSFFLFSILVNTLTRDLKHKYQVLFETVVAIPLLLVFILAPIGLYYGWKSYRNKEEPRKKRTIFLMGHMIFCSLIILFIIVLIKDISNAGIITK
;
A
#
# COMPACT_ATOMS: atom_id res chain seq x y z
N MET A 1 7.12 -33.16 17.05
CA MET A 1 7.94 -32.43 16.06
C MET A 1 7.00 -31.53 15.25
N LYS A 2 7.00 -30.20 15.46
CA LYS A 2 6.20 -29.28 14.61
C LYS A 2 6.84 -29.29 13.22
N ALA A 3 6.12 -29.78 12.21
CA ALA A 3 6.57 -29.68 10.82
C ALA A 3 6.93 -28.21 10.54
N LYS A 4 8.16 -27.97 10.09
CA LYS A 4 8.64 -26.65 9.70
C LYS A 4 7.87 -26.25 8.44
N THR A 5 6.66 -25.71 8.61
CA THR A 5 5.87 -25.17 7.51
C THR A 5 6.70 -24.08 6.87
N ASP A 6 7.11 -24.31 5.64
CA ASP A 6 7.95 -23.38 4.91
C ASP A 6 7.21 -22.04 4.79
N SER A 7 7.77 -20.99 5.38
CA SER A 7 7.14 -19.67 5.56
C SER A 7 7.09 -18.84 4.27
N THR A 8 6.79 -19.49 3.14
CA THR A 8 6.96 -18.95 1.80
C THR A 8 6.02 -17.78 1.55
N TYR A 9 4.74 -17.91 1.93
CA TYR A 9 3.77 -16.81 1.72
C TYR A 9 3.99 -15.66 2.70
N LEU A 10 4.39 -15.97 3.95
CA LEU A 10 4.74 -14.97 4.95
C LEU A 10 5.92 -14.11 4.48
N LYS A 11 6.99 -14.74 3.98
CA LYS A 11 8.15 -14.02 3.43
C LYS A 11 7.75 -13.10 2.28
N LYS A 12 6.90 -13.57 1.36
CA LYS A 12 6.37 -12.75 0.26
C LYS A 12 5.53 -11.58 0.77
N SER A 13 4.60 -11.83 1.70
CA SER A 13 3.76 -10.79 2.30
C SER A 13 4.60 -9.70 3.00
N ILE A 14 5.64 -10.11 3.75
CA ILE A 14 6.58 -9.20 4.42
C ILE A 14 7.37 -8.38 3.40
N PHE A 15 7.91 -9.04 2.37
CA PHE A 15 8.68 -8.38 1.33
C PHE A 15 7.82 -7.33 0.60
N THR A 16 6.61 -7.71 0.19
CA THR A 16 5.66 -6.79 -0.45
C THR A 16 5.34 -5.61 0.47
N PHE A 17 5.05 -5.85 1.76
CA PHE A 17 4.79 -4.79 2.74
C PHE A 17 5.94 -3.81 2.86
N ARG A 18 7.18 -4.31 2.96
CA ARG A 18 8.37 -3.48 3.04
C ARG A 18 8.60 -2.68 1.76
N LEU A 19 8.37 -3.29 0.60
CA LEU A 19 8.59 -2.64 -0.69
C LEU A 19 7.67 -1.42 -0.84
N TYR A 20 6.35 -1.61 -0.79
CA TYR A 20 5.43 -0.48 -0.94
C TYR A 20 5.46 0.45 0.27
N GLY A 21 5.71 -0.07 1.48
CA GLY A 21 5.80 0.74 2.69
C GLY A 21 6.96 1.72 2.63
N SER A 22 8.13 1.28 2.16
CA SER A 22 9.29 2.15 1.93
C SER A 22 8.99 3.22 0.88
N PHE A 23 8.35 2.84 -0.23
CA PHE A 23 7.95 3.78 -1.28
C PHE A 23 6.94 4.82 -0.78
N PHE A 24 5.96 4.39 0.02
CA PHE A 24 4.98 5.27 0.63
C PHE A 24 5.62 6.27 1.60
N LEU A 25 6.51 5.81 2.48
CA LEU A 25 7.26 6.67 3.39
C LEU A 25 8.20 7.62 2.63
N PHE A 26 8.83 7.15 1.56
CA PHE A 26 9.65 7.98 0.69
C PHE A 26 8.82 9.11 0.06
N SER A 27 7.62 8.83 -0.45
CA SER A 27 6.72 9.88 -0.97
C SER A 27 6.35 10.91 0.08
N ILE A 28 6.05 10.49 1.31
CA ILE A 28 5.75 11.42 2.41
C ILE A 28 6.96 12.31 2.70
N LEU A 29 8.16 11.70 2.78
CA LEU A 29 9.39 12.40 3.07
C LEU A 29 9.71 13.43 1.98
N VAL A 30 9.67 13.02 0.71
CA VAL A 30 9.90 13.89 -0.45
C VAL A 30 8.90 15.04 -0.46
N ASN A 31 7.61 14.77 -0.27
CA ASN A 31 6.58 15.81 -0.16
C ASN A 31 6.74 16.78 1.00
N THR A 32 7.37 16.35 2.09
CA THR A 32 7.64 17.22 3.24
C THR A 32 8.90 18.07 3.02
N LEU A 33 9.98 17.47 2.50
CA LEU A 33 11.30 18.11 2.42
C LEU A 33 11.44 19.08 1.24
N THR A 34 10.74 18.85 0.13
CA THR A 34 10.93 19.65 -1.08
C THR A 34 9.78 20.62 -1.33
N ARG A 35 9.09 21.03 -0.26
CA ARG A 35 7.93 21.93 -0.33
C ARG A 35 8.28 23.23 -1.08
N ASP A 36 9.47 23.78 -0.83
CA ASP A 36 9.94 25.02 -1.46
C ASP A 36 10.38 24.83 -2.92
N LEU A 37 10.84 23.63 -3.29
CA LEU A 37 11.25 23.29 -4.66
C LEU A 37 10.05 22.98 -5.57
N LYS A 38 8.87 22.74 -4.99
CA LYS A 38 7.66 22.33 -5.71
C LYS A 38 7.23 23.34 -6.78
N HIS A 39 7.39 24.64 -6.51
CA HIS A 39 6.97 25.69 -7.45
C HIS A 39 7.79 25.70 -8.74
N LYS A 40 9.07 25.29 -8.69
CA LYS A 40 9.96 25.32 -9.85
C LYS A 40 9.90 24.03 -10.68
N TYR A 41 9.59 22.89 -10.06
CA TYR A 41 9.61 21.58 -10.70
C TYR A 41 8.32 20.78 -10.45
N GLN A 42 7.17 21.45 -10.52
CA GLN A 42 5.87 20.89 -10.12
C GLN A 42 5.56 19.52 -10.76
N VAL A 43 5.71 19.38 -12.07
CA VAL A 43 5.38 18.14 -12.80
C VAL A 43 6.29 16.96 -12.40
N LEU A 44 7.59 17.22 -12.29
CA LEU A 44 8.57 16.23 -11.80
C LEU A 44 8.22 15.79 -10.37
N PHE A 45 7.88 16.77 -9.53
CA PHE A 45 7.52 16.55 -8.15
C PHE A 45 6.27 15.68 -8.00
N GLU A 46 5.20 16.02 -8.71
CA GLU A 46 3.95 15.26 -8.73
C GLU A 46 4.16 13.83 -9.22
N THR A 47 4.98 13.64 -10.25
CA THR A 47 5.30 12.31 -10.80
C THR A 47 6.06 11.45 -9.78
N VAL A 48 7.09 12.02 -9.14
CA VAL A 48 7.91 11.33 -8.13
C VAL A 48 7.07 10.91 -6.92
N VAL A 49 6.06 11.69 -6.55
CA VAL A 49 5.15 11.35 -5.43
C VAL A 49 4.07 10.36 -5.87
N ALA A 50 3.50 10.53 -7.07
CA ALA A 50 2.39 9.74 -7.57
C ALA A 50 2.76 8.29 -7.89
N ILE A 51 3.94 8.04 -8.49
CA ILE A 51 4.38 6.69 -8.85
C ILE A 51 4.44 5.75 -7.63
N PRO A 52 5.13 6.10 -6.53
CA PRO A 52 5.10 5.31 -5.31
C PRO A 52 3.68 5.08 -4.77
N LEU A 53 2.79 6.08 -4.88
CA LEU A 53 1.42 5.96 -4.42
C LEU A 53 0.68 4.89 -5.24
N LEU A 54 0.81 4.92 -6.57
CA LEU A 54 0.23 3.92 -7.48
C LEU A 54 0.75 2.50 -7.18
N LEU A 55 2.03 2.37 -6.79
CA LEU A 55 2.56 1.07 -6.36
C LEU A 55 1.82 0.52 -5.14
N VAL A 56 1.37 1.37 -4.21
CA VAL A 56 0.56 0.92 -3.06
C VAL A 56 -0.78 0.32 -3.52
N PHE A 57 -1.45 0.92 -4.52
CA PHE A 57 -2.73 0.43 -5.05
C PHE A 57 -2.64 -1.00 -5.58
N ILE A 58 -1.50 -1.37 -6.17
CA ILE A 58 -1.29 -2.70 -6.75
C ILE A 58 -0.72 -3.67 -5.72
N LEU A 59 0.30 -3.23 -4.97
CA LEU A 59 1.06 -4.10 -4.09
C LEU A 59 0.34 -4.41 -2.78
N ALA A 60 -0.50 -3.53 -2.24
CA ALA A 60 -1.24 -3.80 -1.01
C ALA A 60 -2.24 -4.96 -1.17
N PRO A 61 -3.08 -5.04 -2.22
CA PRO A 61 -3.93 -6.22 -2.48
C PRO A 61 -3.14 -7.51 -2.70
N ILE A 62 -2.02 -7.45 -3.42
CA ILE A 62 -1.13 -8.60 -3.63
C ILE A 62 -0.53 -9.07 -2.29
N GLY A 63 -0.10 -8.13 -1.46
CA GLY A 63 0.41 -8.38 -0.12
C GLY A 63 -0.64 -8.98 0.80
N LEU A 64 -1.89 -8.50 0.71
CA LEU A 64 -3.05 -9.05 1.41
C LEU A 64 -3.32 -10.49 0.98
N TYR A 65 -3.29 -10.79 -0.32
CA TYR A 65 -3.43 -12.15 -0.83
C TYR A 65 -2.38 -13.11 -0.25
N TYR A 66 -1.11 -12.71 -0.23
CA TYR A 66 -0.06 -13.52 0.40
C TYR A 66 -0.22 -13.64 1.92
N GLY A 67 -0.65 -12.57 2.59
CA GLY A 67 -0.96 -12.58 4.02
C GLY A 67 -2.10 -13.54 4.34
N TRP A 68 -3.16 -13.54 3.53
CA TRP A 68 -4.30 -14.44 3.67
C TRP A 68 -3.90 -15.90 3.46
N LYS A 69 -3.12 -16.19 2.40
CA LYS A 69 -2.58 -17.55 2.17
C LYS A 69 -1.71 -18.03 3.33
N SER A 70 -0.84 -17.16 3.84
CA SER A 70 -0.02 -17.46 5.02
C SER A 70 -0.90 -17.78 6.24
N TYR A 71 -1.97 -16.99 6.47
CA TYR A 71 -2.92 -17.21 7.56
C TYR A 71 -3.66 -18.54 7.45
N ARG A 72 -4.15 -18.88 6.26
CA ARG A 72 -4.83 -20.16 5.97
C ARG A 72 -3.89 -21.34 6.20
N ASN A 73 -2.63 -21.22 5.79
CA ASN A 73 -1.61 -22.27 5.92
C ASN A 73 -0.99 -22.34 7.33
N LYS A 74 -1.39 -21.46 8.25
CA LYS A 74 -0.90 -21.40 9.64
C LYS A 74 0.63 -21.29 9.73
N GLU A 75 1.29 -20.63 8.76
CA GLU A 75 2.75 -20.48 8.72
C GLU A 75 3.28 -19.76 9.97
N GLU A 76 4.40 -20.24 10.52
CA GLU A 76 5.06 -19.61 11.66
C GLU A 76 6.05 -18.50 11.21
N PRO A 77 6.27 -17.46 12.03
CA PRO A 77 5.68 -17.24 13.36
C PRO A 77 4.31 -16.54 13.32
N ARG A 78 3.35 -17.05 14.12
CA ARG A 78 1.98 -16.50 14.23
C ARG A 78 1.92 -14.98 14.41
N LYS A 79 2.78 -14.40 15.27
CA LYS A 79 2.77 -12.95 15.55
C LYS A 79 3.06 -12.12 14.31
N LYS A 80 4.09 -12.47 13.52
CA LYS A 80 4.42 -11.74 12.29
C LYS A 80 3.28 -11.85 11.29
N ARG A 81 2.76 -13.06 11.09
CA ARG A 81 1.64 -13.33 10.18
C ARG A 81 0.44 -12.40 10.42
N THR A 82 0.01 -12.26 11.67
CA THR A 82 -1.11 -11.36 12.01
C THR A 82 -0.76 -9.90 11.77
N ILE A 83 0.42 -9.43 12.16
CA ILE A 83 0.84 -8.03 12.00
C ILE A 83 0.85 -7.63 10.52
N PHE A 84 1.48 -8.44 9.65
CA PHE A 84 1.57 -8.09 8.23
C PHE A 84 0.21 -8.21 7.52
N LEU A 85 -0.61 -9.20 7.90
CA LEU A 85 -1.98 -9.29 7.39
C LEU A 85 -2.79 -8.03 7.75
N MET A 86 -2.76 -7.60 9.01
CA MET A 86 -3.41 -6.37 9.46
C MET A 86 -2.88 -5.13 8.75
N GLY A 87 -1.57 -5.03 8.57
CA GLY A 87 -0.96 -3.95 7.81
C GLY A 87 -1.53 -3.83 6.39
N HIS A 88 -1.57 -4.94 5.65
CA HIS A 88 -2.16 -4.93 4.30
C HIS A 88 -3.65 -4.57 4.31
N MET A 89 -4.42 -5.06 5.30
CA MET A 89 -5.83 -4.69 5.43
C MET A 89 -6.01 -3.19 5.62
N ILE A 90 -5.19 -2.55 6.46
CA ILE A 90 -5.24 -1.10 6.68
C ILE A 90 -4.99 -0.35 5.36
N PHE A 91 -3.93 -0.71 4.62
CA PHE A 91 -3.64 -0.06 3.33
C PHE A 91 -4.75 -0.30 2.29
N CYS A 92 -5.34 -1.49 2.23
CA CYS A 92 -6.49 -1.75 1.38
C CYS A 92 -7.71 -0.91 1.79
N SER A 93 -7.98 -0.73 3.09
CA SER A 93 -9.04 0.16 3.56
C SER A 93 -8.78 1.62 3.16
N LEU A 94 -7.53 2.10 3.28
CA LEU A 94 -7.15 3.45 2.82
C LEU A 94 -7.35 3.63 1.31
N ILE A 95 -7.03 2.61 0.50
CA ILE A 95 -7.30 2.61 -0.94
C ILE A 95 -8.80 2.76 -1.22
N ILE A 96 -9.64 1.98 -0.54
CA ILE A 96 -11.11 2.06 -0.70
C ILE A 96 -11.62 3.46 -0.32
N LEU A 97 -11.19 3.99 0.83
CA LEU A 97 -11.57 5.34 1.26
C LEU A 97 -11.14 6.40 0.24
N PHE A 98 -9.93 6.30 -0.30
CA PHE A 98 -9.45 7.22 -1.32
C PHE A 98 -10.30 7.15 -2.60
N ILE A 99 -10.66 5.95 -3.06
CA ILE A 99 -11.53 5.77 -4.24
C ILE A 99 -12.91 6.39 -3.98
N ILE A 100 -13.50 6.19 -2.80
CA ILE A 100 -14.79 6.78 -2.43
C ILE A 100 -14.72 8.31 -2.48
N VAL A 101 -13.66 8.90 -1.94
CA VAL A 101 -13.44 10.36 -1.99
C VAL A 101 -13.31 10.84 -3.43
N LEU A 102 -12.51 10.17 -4.26
CA LEU A 102 -12.38 10.52 -5.67
C LEU A 102 -13.72 10.46 -6.42
N ILE A 103 -14.50 9.41 -6.23
CA ILE A 103 -15.82 9.28 -6.87
C ILE A 103 -16.74 10.43 -6.43
N LYS A 104 -16.74 10.76 -5.14
CA LYS A 104 -17.53 11.86 -4.60
C LYS A 104 -17.10 13.21 -5.19
N ASP A 105 -15.81 13.46 -5.30
CA ASP A 105 -15.28 14.70 -5.88
C ASP A 105 -15.61 14.82 -7.37
N ILE A 106 -15.45 13.75 -8.14
CA ILE A 106 -15.80 13.73 -9.58
C ILE A 106 -17.31 13.93 -9.78
N SER A 107 -18.15 13.32 -8.92
CA SER A 107 -19.60 13.51 -8.95
C SER A 107 -19.99 14.96 -8.64
N ASN A 108 -19.36 15.58 -7.64
CA ASN A 108 -19.63 16.98 -7.27
C ASN A 108 -19.12 17.97 -8.32
N ALA A 109 -18.05 17.64 -9.04
CA ALA A 109 -17.51 18.46 -10.13
C ALA A 109 -18.40 18.45 -11.40
N GLY A 110 -19.52 17.72 -11.40
CA GLY A 110 -20.47 17.67 -12.52
C GLY A 110 -19.99 16.86 -13.74
N ILE A 111 -18.92 16.06 -13.59
CA ILE A 111 -18.33 15.28 -14.69
C ILE A 111 -19.15 14.01 -14.99
N ILE A 112 -19.93 13.51 -14.02
CA ILE A 112 -20.75 12.29 -14.15
C ILE A 112 -22.26 12.60 -14.27
N THR A 113 -22.68 13.82 -13.97
CA THR A 113 -24.08 14.26 -14.16
C THR A 113 -24.22 15.10 -15.44
N LYS A 114 -24.10 14.44 -16.58
CA LYS A 114 -24.75 14.83 -17.84
C LYS A 114 -25.40 13.60 -18.46
#